data_AF-A0A524ES98-F1
#
_entry.id   AF-A0A524ES98-F1
#
_cell.length_a   1.000
_cell.length_b   1.000
_cell.length_c   1.000
_cell.angle_alpha   90.00
_cell.angle_beta   90.00
_cell.angle_gamma   90.00
#
_symmetry.space_group_name_H-M   'P 1'
#
loop_
_entity.id
_entity.type
_entity.pdbx_description
1 polymer ?
#
loop_
_entity_poly.entity_id
_entity_poly.type
_entity_poly.pdbx_seq_one_letter_code
_entity_poly.pdbx_strand_id
1 'polypeptide(L)' 'MADIKFTISKDIVKRMKKYPEIDWEKVAKSAIEKYLQKLEVADKLLSNSTLTLNDTEELGEDVKQKMWEKHKLYLENLEE' A
#
# COMPACT_ATOMS: atom_id res chain seq x y z
N MET A 1 -1.55 14.32 26.02
CA MET A 1 -2.38 13.34 25.32
C MET A 1 -3.40 14.10 24.50
N ALA A 2 -3.76 13.61 23.31
CA ALA A 2 -4.74 14.23 22.43
C ALA A 2 -5.86 13.23 22.15
N ASP A 3 -7.10 13.70 22.17
CA ASP A 3 -8.28 12.88 21.88
C ASP A 3 -8.72 13.07 20.44
N ILE A 4 -9.03 11.96 19.77
CA ILE A 4 -9.59 11.99 18.42
C ILE A 4 -10.96 11.30 18.45
N LYS A 5 -11.96 11.96 17.85
CA LYS A 5 -13.31 11.42 17.70
C LYS A 5 -13.63 11.26 16.21
N PHE A 6 -14.10 10.08 15.83
CA PHE A 6 -14.52 9.77 14.47
C PHE A 6 -15.96 9.28 14.47
N THR A 7 -16.69 9.59 13.41
CA THR A 7 -18.01 8.99 13.18
C THR A 7 -17.83 7.71 12.37
N ILE A 8 -18.34 6.60 12.89
CA ILE A 8 -18.38 5.31 12.20
C ILE A 8 -19.82 4.89 11.91
N SER A 9 -20.01 4.06 10.89
CA SER A 9 -21.35 3.62 10.50
C SER A 9 -21.99 2.75 11.59
N LYS A 10 -23.32 2.80 11.69
CA LYS A 10 -24.09 1.96 12.63
C LYS A 10 -23.84 0.47 12.41
N ASP A 11 -23.58 0.06 11.18
CA ASP A 11 -23.24 -1.32 10.84
C ASP A 11 -21.93 -1.79 11.50
N ILE A 12 -20.88 -0.96 11.44
CA ILE A 12 -19.60 -1.26 12.07
C ILE A 12 -19.79 -1.41 13.59
N VAL A 13 -20.52 -0.48 14.21
CA VAL A 13 -20.84 -0.56 15.65
C VAL A 13 -21.57 -1.85 16.01
N LYS A 14 -22.55 -2.28 15.19
CA LYS A 14 -23.27 -3.54 15.40
C LYS A 14 -22.33 -4.74 15.35
N ARG A 15 -21.36 -4.75 14.42
CA ARG A 15 -20.36 -5.82 14.30
C ARG A 15 -19.37 -5.81 15.47
N MET A 16 -18.91 -4.64 15.90
CA MET A 16 -18.01 -4.50 17.06
C MET A 16 -18.65 -5.03 18.34
N LYS A 17 -19.95 -4.73 18.56
CA LYS A 17 -20.71 -5.21 19.73
C LYS A 17 -20.82 -6.73 19.83
N LYS A 18 -20.58 -7.47 18.74
CA LYS A 18 -20.54 -8.95 18.77
C LYS A 18 -19.27 -9.49 19.45
N TYR A 19 -18.24 -8.66 19.59
CA TYR A 19 -16.94 -9.01 20.18
C TYR A 19 -16.61 -8.02 21.30
N PRO A 20 -17.34 -8.07 22.43
CA PRO A 20 -17.12 -7.17 23.57
C PRO A 20 -15.78 -7.37 24.28
N GLU A 21 -15.14 -8.52 24.10
CA GLU A 21 -13.83 -8.86 24.66
C GLU A 21 -12.67 -8.09 24.01
N ILE A 22 -12.91 -7.46 22.85
CA ILE A 22 -11.89 -6.72 22.10
C ILE A 22 -11.81 -5.27 22.60
N ASP A 23 -10.60 -4.85 22.96
CA ASP A 23 -10.28 -3.44 23.19
C ASP A 23 -10.16 -2.70 21.85
N TRP A 24 -11.29 -2.17 21.39
CA TRP A 24 -11.39 -1.44 20.14
C TRP A 24 -10.59 -0.14 20.11
N GLU A 25 -10.33 0.48 21.27
CA GLU A 25 -9.50 1.67 21.36
C GLU A 25 -8.04 1.33 21.06
N LYS A 26 -7.53 0.24 21.65
CA LYS A 26 -6.19 -0.27 21.36
C LYS A 26 -6.05 -0.67 19.88
N VAL A 27 -7.06 -1.33 19.31
CA VAL A 27 -7.06 -1.69 17.88
C VAL A 27 -6.96 -0.44 17.00
N ALA A 28 -7.75 0.61 17.30
CA ALA A 28 -7.71 1.86 16.56
C ALA A 28 -6.34 2.54 16.64
N LYS A 29 -5.76 2.64 17.85
CA LYS A 29 -4.42 3.21 18.07
C LYS A 29 -3.36 2.47 17.26
N SER A 30 -3.32 1.14 17.36
CA SER A 30 -2.35 0.33 16.61
C SER A 30 -2.55 0.42 15.10
N ALA A 31 -3.78 0.58 14.60
CA ALA A 31 -4.03 0.77 13.18
C ALA A 31 -3.46 2.12 12.68
N ILE A 32 -3.64 3.19 13.46
CA ILE A 32 -3.09 4.51 13.15
C ILE A 32 -1.57 4.48 13.15
N GLU A 33 -0.94 3.93 14.19
CA GLU A 33 0.53 3.82 14.30
C GLU A 33 1.12 3.05 13.12
N LYS A 34 0.53 1.90 12.75
CA LYS A 34 0.98 1.11 11.61
C LYS A 34 0.84 1.85 10.29
N TYR A 35 -0.22 2.64 10.12
CA TYR A 35 -0.42 3.42 8.91
C TYR A 35 0.57 4.58 8.82
N LEU A 36 0.80 5.30 9.93
CA LEU A 36 1.83 6.33 10.02
C LEU A 36 3.22 5.76 9.70
N GLN A 37 3.58 4.61 10.26
CA GLN A 37 4.86 3.97 9.95
C GLN A 37 5.02 3.68 8.46
N LYS A 38 3.95 3.26 7.76
CA LYS A 38 4.00 3.06 6.30
C LYS A 38 4.23 4.37 5.56
N LEU A 39 3.55 5.44 5.96
CA LEU A 39 3.73 6.76 5.38
C LEU A 39 5.16 7.27 5.61
N GLU A 40 5.67 7.18 6.83
CA GLU A 40 7.04 7.61 7.16
C GLU A 40 8.11 6.83 6.40
N VAL A 41 7.90 5.53 6.17
CA VAL A 41 8.80 4.73 5.33
C VAL A 41 8.71 5.18 3.87
N ALA A 42 7.50 5.41 3.35
CA ALA A 42 7.32 5.93 2.00
C ALA A 42 7.98 7.30 1.83
N ASP A 43 7.74 8.22 2.76
CA ASP A 43 8.34 9.56 2.76
C ASP A 43 9.87 9.48 2.85
N LYS A 44 10.43 8.59 3.69
CA LYS A 44 11.89 8.39 3.75
C LYS A 44 12.45 7.89 2.42
N LEU A 45 11.80 6.92 1.79
CA LEU A 45 12.22 6.39 0.49
C LEU A 45 12.10 7.44 -0.63
N LEU A 46 11.06 8.26 -0.58
CA LEU A 46 10.75 9.26 -1.61
C LEU A 46 11.41 10.62 -1.35
N SER A 47 11.91 10.90 -0.14
CA SER A 47 12.44 12.21 0.25
C SER A 47 13.62 12.68 -0.60
N ASN A 48 14.38 11.75 -1.18
CA ASN A 48 15.47 12.04 -2.11
C ASN A 48 15.12 11.71 -3.57
N SER A 49 13.87 11.33 -3.83
CA SER A 49 13.41 10.97 -5.16
C SER A 49 13.16 12.23 -5.98
N THR A 50 13.80 12.31 -7.14
CA THR A 50 13.51 13.33 -8.17
C THR A 50 12.58 12.79 -9.26
N LEU A 51 12.07 11.56 -9.12
CA LEU A 51 11.17 10.95 -10.10
C LEU A 51 9.90 11.80 -10.24
N THR A 52 9.68 12.26 -11.47
CA THR A 52 8.45 12.88 -11.91
C THR A 52 7.47 11.82 -12.41
N LEU A 53 6.21 12.23 -12.64
CA LEU A 53 5.21 11.33 -13.22
C LEU A 53 5.62 10.85 -14.63
N ASN A 54 6.23 11.72 -15.44
CA ASN A 54 6.73 11.33 -16.75
C ASN A 54 7.82 10.26 -16.63
N ASP A 55 8.76 10.44 -15.69
CA ASP A 55 9.81 9.44 -15.46
C ASP A 55 9.23 8.08 -15.08
N THR A 56 8.12 8.06 -14.32
CA THR A 56 7.44 6.79 -13.98
C THR A 56 6.75 6.13 -15.17
N GLU A 57 6.23 6.92 -16.12
CA GLU A 57 5.59 6.41 -17.33
C GLU A 57 6.64 5.80 -18.28
N GLU A 58 7.71 6.55 -18.55
CA GLU A 58 8.83 6.08 -19.37
C GLU A 58 9.43 4.78 -18.80
N LEU A 59 9.69 4.75 -17.49
CA LEU A 59 10.25 3.57 -16.82
C LEU A 59 9.29 2.37 -16.86
N GLY A 60 7.98 2.62 -16.82
CA GLY A 60 6.95 1.59 -16.97
C GLY A 60 6.93 0.96 -18.36
N GLU A 61 7.04 1.77 -19.41
CA GLU A 61 7.16 1.29 -20.79
C GLU A 61 8.45 0.48 -20.99
N ASP A 62 9.57 0.99 -20.47
CA ASP A 62 10.88 0.38 -20.56
C ASP A 62 10.92 -1.02 -19.92
N VAL A 63 10.32 -1.14 -18.72
CA VAL A 63 10.20 -2.43 -18.02
C VAL A 63 9.28 -3.38 -18.80
N LYS A 64 8.15 -2.90 -19.30
CA LYS A 64 7.21 -3.72 -20.10
C LYS A 64 7.90 -4.28 -21.34
N GLN A 65 8.63 -3.44 -22.07
CA GLN A 65 9.34 -3.85 -23.27
C GLN A 65 10.39 -4.93 -22.96
N LYS A 66 11.26 -4.69 -21.96
CA LYS A 66 12.30 -5.66 -21.58
C LYS A 66 11.72 -6.98 -21.09
N MET A 67 10.62 -6.95 -20.34
CA MET A 67 9.93 -8.16 -19.90
C MET A 67 9.32 -8.92 -21.07
N TRP A 68 8.75 -8.21 -22.05
CA TRP A 68 8.23 -8.81 -23.27
C TRP A 68 9.35 -9.47 -24.09
N GLU A 69 10.46 -8.78 -24.33
CA GLU A 69 11.60 -9.33 -25.06
C GLU A 69 12.14 -10.61 -24.42
N LYS A 70 12.29 -10.60 -23.08
CA LYS A 70 12.70 -11.78 -22.32
C LYS A 70 11.70 -12.93 -22.45
N HIS A 71 10.40 -12.63 -22.36
CA HIS A 71 9.37 -13.65 -22.47
C HIS A 71 9.26 -14.22 -23.89
N LYS A 72 9.38 -13.37 -24.91
CA LYS A 72 9.42 -13.76 -26.32
C LYS A 72 10.59 -14.70 -26.59
N LEU A 73 11.79 -14.35 -26.13
CA LEU A 73 12.97 -15.23 -26.24
C LEU A 73 12.74 -16.58 -25.56
N TYR A 74 12.09 -16.60 -24.39
CA TYR A 74 11.74 -17.84 -23.71
C TYR A 74 10.79 -18.72 -24.54
N LEU A 75 9.77 -18.13 -25.18
CA LEU A 75 8.84 -18.86 -26.04
C LEU A 75 9.53 -19.40 -27.31
N GLU A 76 10.39 -18.61 -27.94
CA GLU A 76 11.14 -19.02 -29.14
C GLU A 76 12.05 -20.23 -28.86
N ASN A 77 12.70 -20.27 -27.68
CA ASN A 77 13.54 -21.41 -27.27
C ASN A 77 12.75 -22.67 -26.84
N LEU A 78 11.42 -22.61 -26.75
CA LEU A 78 10.56 -23.78 -26.47
C LEU A 78 10.02 -24.42 -27.75
N GLU A 79 10.08 -23.71 -28.88
CA GLU A 79 9.60 -24.18 -30.18
C GLU A 79 10.72 -24.82 -31.04
N GLU A 80 11.98 -24.79 -30.58
CA GLU A 80 13.14 -25.55 -31.10
C GLU A 80 13.36 -26.87 -30.34
#